data_AF-A0A2T4DD08-F1
#
_entry.id   AF-A0A2T4DD08-F1
#
_cell.length_a   1.000
_cell.length_b   1.000
_cell.length_c   1.000
_cell.angle_alpha   90.00
_cell.angle_beta   90.00
_cell.angle_gamma   90.00
#
_symmetry.space_group_name_H-M   'P 1'
#
loop_
_entity.id
_entity.type
_entity.pdbx_description
1 polymer ?
#
loop_
_entity_poly.entity_id
_entity_poly.type
_entity_poly.pdbx_seq_one_letter_code
_entity_poly.pdbx_strand_id
1 'polypeptide(L)'
;MSSAWLNELSAWLSLHPGWLATALFSTAFIESLAIAGIIVPGVAILFAVAVLAGETGMPLPEALLWAGLGAIAGDTASFGLGRRLQGRLTTVWPLSRYPKIISTGERFFNRHGGKSVIIGRFVGPVRP
;
A
#
# COMPACT_ATOMS: atom_id res chain seq x y z
N MET A 1 -1.61 -2.86 34.39
CA MET A 1 -2.24 -4.11 33.90
C MET A 1 -2.29 -4.22 32.37
N SER A 2 -1.46 -3.48 31.62
CA SER A 2 -1.56 -3.40 30.15
C SER A 2 -0.44 -4.10 29.36
N SER A 3 0.45 -4.86 30.00
CA SER A 3 1.61 -5.50 29.35
C SER A 3 1.57 -7.04 29.31
N ALA A 4 0.71 -7.69 30.08
CA ALA A 4 0.66 -9.16 30.12
C ALA A 4 0.26 -9.76 28.76
N TRP A 5 -0.78 -9.19 28.12
CA TRP A 5 -1.23 -9.61 26.80
C TRP A 5 -0.20 -9.33 25.69
N LEU A 6 0.61 -8.26 25.82
CA LEU A 6 1.71 -7.97 24.89
C LEU A 6 2.80 -9.02 24.99
N ASN A 7 3.18 -9.40 26.22
CA ASN A 7 4.18 -10.44 26.44
C ASN A 7 3.70 -11.80 25.92
N GLU A 8 2.44 -12.15 26.13
CA GLU A 8 1.83 -13.38 25.58
C GLU A 8 1.80 -13.37 24.05
N LEU A 9 1.43 -12.23 23.46
CA LEU A 9 1.44 -12.04 22.01
C LEU A 9 2.85 -12.17 21.43
N SER A 10 3.84 -11.50 22.03
CA SER A 10 5.23 -11.56 21.58
C SER A 10 5.79 -12.98 21.72
N ALA A 11 5.51 -13.68 22.83
CA ALA A 11 5.92 -15.07 23.01
C ALA A 11 5.31 -16.00 21.95
N TRP A 12 4.02 -15.80 21.60
CA TRP A 12 3.36 -16.57 20.55
C TRP A 12 3.92 -16.26 19.16
N LEU A 13 4.23 -14.99 18.86
CA LEU A 13 4.83 -14.58 17.59
C LEU A 13 6.26 -15.12 17.43
N SER A 14 7.02 -15.22 18.52
CA SER A 14 8.34 -15.89 18.52
C SER A 14 8.25 -17.38 18.18
N LEU A 15 7.14 -18.04 18.52
CA LEU A 15 6.89 -19.43 18.15
C LEU A 15 6.34 -19.58 16.72
N HIS A 16 5.75 -18.52 16.18
CA HIS A 16 5.16 -18.51 14.84
C HIS A 16 5.56 -17.28 14.01
N PRO A 17 6.85 -17.15 13.63
CA PRO A 17 7.37 -15.99 12.90
C PRO A 17 6.69 -15.75 11.54
N GLY A 18 6.08 -16.79 10.95
CA GLY A 18 5.31 -16.66 9.71
C GLY A 18 4.13 -15.67 9.78
N TRP A 19 3.56 -15.45 10.97
CA TRP A 19 2.48 -14.47 11.14
C TRP A 19 2.98 -13.02 11.06
N LEU A 20 4.19 -12.74 11.55
CA LEU A 20 4.83 -11.43 11.40
C LEU A 20 5.13 -11.13 9.93
N ALA A 21 5.71 -12.10 9.22
CA ALA A 21 5.94 -12.00 7.78
C ALA A 21 4.62 -11.73 7.01
N THR A 22 3.56 -12.46 7.35
CA THR A 22 2.24 -12.28 6.73
C THR A 22 1.64 -10.92 7.06
N ALA A 23 1.79 -10.43 8.30
CA ALA A 23 1.32 -9.12 8.70
C ALA A 23 2.06 -7.98 7.98
N LEU A 24 3.39 -8.07 7.87
CA LEU A 24 4.22 -7.12 7.10
C LEU A 24 3.81 -7.09 5.63
N PHE A 25 3.71 -8.27 5.02
CA PHE A 25 3.28 -8.42 3.63
C PHE A 25 1.89 -7.82 3.41
N SER A 26 0.91 -8.22 4.22
CA SER A 26 -0.49 -7.82 4.05
C SER A 26 -0.68 -6.32 4.28
N THR A 27 -0.01 -5.76 5.30
CA THR A 27 -0.10 -4.33 5.58
C THR A 27 0.53 -3.50 4.46
N ALA A 28 1.73 -3.87 4.00
CA ALA A 28 2.37 -3.20 2.87
C ALA A 28 1.58 -3.36 1.57
N PHE A 29 0.99 -4.53 1.33
CA PHE A 29 0.12 -4.79 0.20
C PHE A 29 -1.12 -3.90 0.21
N ILE A 30 -1.83 -3.82 1.33
CA ILE A 30 -3.03 -2.98 1.49
C ILE A 30 -2.66 -1.50 1.34
N GLU A 31 -1.56 -1.05 1.92
CA GLU A 31 -1.13 0.35 1.80
C GLU A 31 -0.77 0.73 0.35
N SER A 32 -0.19 -0.19 -0.42
CA SER A 32 0.14 0.02 -1.83
C SER A 32 -1.04 -0.20 -2.79
N LEU A 33 -2.19 -0.67 -2.29
CA LEU A 33 -3.39 -0.78 -3.11
C LEU A 33 -3.99 0.60 -3.39
N ALA A 34 -4.35 0.84 -4.65
CA ALA A 34 -5.07 2.03 -5.05
C ALA A 34 -6.34 2.18 -4.20
N ILE A 35 -6.58 3.37 -3.66
CA ILE A 35 -7.72 3.74 -2.80
C ILE A 35 -7.64 3.21 -1.37
N ALA A 36 -7.05 2.05 -1.12
CA ALA A 36 -6.97 1.46 0.22
C ALA A 36 -6.17 2.34 1.21
N GLY A 37 -5.06 2.93 0.76
CA GLY A 37 -4.28 3.90 1.56
C GLY A 37 -5.00 5.21 1.90
N ILE A 38 -6.18 5.49 1.31
CA ILE A 38 -7.04 6.63 1.71
C ILE A 38 -7.88 6.28 2.94
N ILE A 39 -8.21 5.00 3.12
CA ILE A 39 -9.15 4.52 4.14
C ILE A 39 -8.40 4.03 5.38
N VAL A 40 -7.28 3.35 5.19
CA VAL A 40 -6.53 2.69 6.26
C VAL A 40 -5.25 3.47 6.54
N PRO A 41 -4.90 3.77 7.81
CA PRO A 41 -3.62 4.38 8.15
C PRO A 41 -2.50 3.32 8.09
N GLY A 42 -2.20 2.80 6.90
CA GLY A 42 -1.32 1.64 6.74
C GLY A 42 0.13 1.92 7.16
N VAL A 43 0.63 3.16 7.01
CA VAL A 43 1.97 3.53 7.54
C VAL A 43 2.06 3.33 9.06
N ALA A 44 1.03 3.72 9.82
CA ALA A 44 1.02 3.56 11.26
C ALA A 44 0.98 2.08 11.67
N ILE A 45 0.17 1.27 10.96
CA ILE A 45 0.07 -0.17 11.20
C ILE A 45 1.39 -0.85 10.83
N LEU A 46 1.98 -0.51 9.68
CA LEU A 46 3.24 -1.10 9.21
C LEU A 46 4.37 -0.78 10.19
N PHE A 47 4.40 0.45 10.72
CA PHE A 47 5.35 0.83 11.76
C PHE A 47 5.18 -0.02 13.03
N ALA A 48 3.95 -0.19 13.51
CA ALA A 48 3.68 -1.03 14.69
C ALA A 48 4.11 -2.49 14.48
N VAL A 49 3.79 -3.08 13.32
CA VAL A 49 4.19 -4.44 12.97
C VAL A 49 5.70 -4.57 12.84
N ALA A 50 6.39 -3.57 12.27
CA ALA A 50 7.84 -3.55 12.15
C ALA A 50 8.54 -3.48 13.52
N VAL A 51 8.00 -2.69 14.46
CA VAL A 51 8.49 -2.63 15.85
C VAL A 51 8.35 -4.00 16.51
N LEU A 52 7.18 -4.64 16.41
CA LEU A 52 6.94 -5.98 16.96
C LEU A 52 7.89 -7.03 16.33
N ALA A 53 8.12 -6.96 15.02
CA ALA A 53 9.07 -7.84 14.35
C ALA A 53 10.49 -7.68 14.92
N GLY A 54 10.93 -6.44 15.19
CA GLY A 54 12.20 -6.15 15.84
C GLY A 54 12.31 -6.73 17.26
N GLU A 55 11.24 -6.64 18.06
CA GLU A 55 11.20 -7.20 19.43
C GLU A 55 11.29 -8.73 19.44
N THR A 56 10.70 -9.40 18.46
CA THR A 56 10.78 -10.87 18.32
C THR A 56 12.10 -11.39 17.73
N GLY A 57 13.02 -10.50 17.36
CA GLY A 57 14.31 -10.86 16.76
C GLY A 57 14.26 -11.19 15.27
N MET A 58 13.21 -10.78 14.55
CA MET A 58 13.15 -10.95 13.09
C MET A 58 14.26 -10.13 12.42
N PRO A 59 15.09 -10.74 11.55
CA PRO A 59 16.13 -10.01 10.83
C PRO A 59 15.55 -8.88 9.99
N LEU A 60 16.15 -7.69 10.05
CA LEU A 60 15.75 -6.54 9.24
C LEU A 60 15.65 -6.86 7.74
N PRO A 61 16.61 -7.59 7.11
CA PRO A 61 16.50 -7.95 5.69
C PRO A 61 15.25 -8.78 5.37
N GLU A 62 14.83 -9.65 6.29
CA GLU A 62 13.65 -10.49 6.10
C GLU A 62 12.37 -9.65 6.20
N ALA A 63 12.30 -8.76 7.18
CA ALA A 63 11.18 -7.83 7.33
C ALA A 63 11.03 -6.93 6.10
N LEU A 64 12.15 -6.39 5.60
CA LEU A 64 12.18 -5.59 4.37
C LEU A 64 11.78 -6.39 3.13
N LEU A 65 12.20 -7.66 3.04
CA LEU A 65 11.83 -8.54 1.94
C LEU A 65 10.30 -8.75 1.89
N TRP A 66 9.67 -9.12 3.01
CA TRP A 66 8.23 -9.35 3.06
C TRP A 66 7.41 -8.08 2.83
N ALA A 67 7.80 -6.98 3.45
CA ALA A 67 7.16 -5.68 3.21
C ALA A 67 7.32 -5.23 1.74
N GLY A 68 8.53 -5.40 1.17
CA GLY A 68 8.81 -5.08 -0.22
C GLY A 68 8.00 -5.92 -1.21
N LEU A 69 7.91 -7.23 -0.99
CA LEU A 69 7.08 -8.12 -1.80
C LEU A 69 5.59 -7.74 -1.71
N GLY A 70 5.11 -7.39 -0.51
CA GLY A 70 3.75 -6.89 -0.30
C GLY A 70 3.48 -5.63 -1.11
N ALA A 71 4.36 -4.64 -1.02
CA ALA A 71 4.26 -3.40 -1.77
C ALA A 71 4.28 -3.62 -3.29
N ILE A 72 5.21 -4.43 -3.81
CA ILE A 72 5.29 -4.76 -5.24
C ILE A 72 4.01 -5.46 -5.72
N ALA A 73 3.49 -6.42 -4.94
CA ALA A 73 2.25 -7.11 -5.26
C ALA A 73 1.05 -6.14 -5.26
N GLY A 74 0.98 -5.22 -4.30
CA GLY A 74 -0.05 -4.19 -4.21
C GLY A 74 -0.01 -3.23 -5.39
N ASP A 75 1.17 -2.72 -5.75
CA ASP A 75 1.37 -1.86 -6.92
C ASP A 75 0.99 -2.58 -8.23
N THR A 76 1.34 -3.87 -8.35
CA THR A 76 1.00 -4.68 -9.52
C THR A 76 -0.51 -4.90 -9.63
N ALA A 77 -1.18 -5.18 -8.51
CA ALA A 77 -2.63 -5.31 -8.45
C ALA A 77 -3.33 -3.98 -8.81
N SER A 78 -2.85 -2.88 -8.26
CA SER A 78 -3.30 -1.51 -8.57
C SER A 78 -3.16 -1.18 -10.06
N PHE A 79 -2.00 -1.51 -10.65
CA PHE A 79 -1.77 -1.34 -12.08
C PHE A 79 -2.72 -2.20 -12.92
N GLY A 80 -2.93 -3.46 -12.53
CA GLY A 80 -3.88 -4.37 -13.17
C GLY A 80 -5.32 -3.83 -13.13
N LEU A 81 -5.74 -3.31 -11.98
CA LEU A 81 -7.05 -2.65 -11.82
C LEU A 81 -7.15 -1.41 -12.71
N GLY A 82 -6.16 -0.52 -12.68
CA GLY A 82 -6.12 0.67 -13.52
C GLY A 82 -6.19 0.34 -15.02
N ARG A 83 -5.47 -0.70 -15.46
CA ARG A 83 -5.48 -1.18 -16.84
C ARG A 83 -6.84 -1.77 -17.25
N ARG A 84 -7.51 -2.52 -16.37
CA ARG A 84 -8.86 -3.05 -16.63
C ARG A 84 -9.93 -1.95 -16.71
N LEU A 85 -9.73 -0.86 -15.95
CA LEU A 85 -10.63 0.29 -15.94
C LEU A 85 -10.30 1.32 -17.04
N GLN A 86 -9.21 1.13 -17.78
CA GLN A 86 -8.81 2.00 -18.89
C GLN A 86 -9.96 2.16 -19.90
N GLY A 87 -10.30 3.41 -20.22
CA GLY A 87 -11.42 3.73 -21.11
C GLY A 87 -12.82 3.65 -20.47
N ARG A 88 -12.95 3.14 -19.23
CA ARG A 88 -14.22 3.09 -18.47
C ARG A 88 -14.21 3.97 -17.22
N LEU A 89 -13.10 4.65 -16.92
CA LEU A 89 -12.94 5.52 -15.74
C LEU A 89 -14.05 6.58 -15.61
N THR A 90 -14.57 7.09 -16.73
CA THR A 90 -15.68 8.07 -16.76
C THR A 90 -17.05 7.47 -16.38
N THR A 91 -17.15 6.13 -16.31
CA THR A 91 -18.37 5.40 -15.94
C THR A 91 -18.34 4.81 -14.54
N VAL A 92 -17.19 4.84 -13.87
CA VAL A 92 -16.98 4.24 -12.54
C VAL A 92 -17.18 5.28 -11.45
N TRP A 93 -18.11 5.05 -10.52
CA TRP A 93 -18.27 5.91 -9.35
C TRP A 93 -17.08 5.73 -8.38
N PRO A 94 -16.52 6.80 -7.77
CA PRO A 94 -16.92 8.21 -7.82
C PRO A 94 -16.27 9.03 -8.95
N LEU A 95 -15.35 8.43 -9.71
CA LEU A 95 -14.59 9.11 -10.77
C LEU A 95 -15.47 9.65 -11.91
N SER A 96 -16.61 9.01 -12.16
CA SER A 96 -17.64 9.47 -13.11
C SER A 96 -18.18 10.88 -12.80
N ARG A 97 -18.07 11.36 -11.56
CA ARG A 97 -18.44 12.73 -11.17
C ARG A 97 -17.43 13.79 -11.63
N TYR A 98 -16.23 13.38 -12.04
CA TYR A 98 -15.11 14.28 -12.36
C TYR A 98 -14.48 14.02 -13.74
N PRO A 99 -15.26 14.04 -14.85
CA PRO A 99 -14.75 13.70 -16.19
C PRO A 99 -13.66 14.66 -16.68
N LYS A 100 -13.69 15.93 -16.26
CA LYS A 100 -12.63 16.91 -16.59
C LYS A 100 -11.28 16.49 -16.01
N ILE A 101 -11.23 15.99 -14.78
CA ILE A 101 -10.00 15.54 -14.12
C ILE A 101 -9.41 14.34 -14.86
N ILE A 102 -10.27 13.39 -15.25
CA ILE A 102 -9.86 12.21 -16.04
C ILE A 102 -9.25 12.65 -17.37
N SER A 103 -9.93 13.54 -18.12
CA SER A 103 -9.43 14.02 -19.42
C SER A 103 -8.10 14.77 -19.31
N THR A 104 -7.87 15.50 -18.22
CA THR A 104 -6.60 16.18 -17.96
C THR A 104 -5.49 15.18 -17.61
N GLY A 105 -5.81 14.16 -16.81
CA GLY A 105 -4.91 13.04 -16.53
C GLY A 105 -4.48 12.32 -17.82
N GLU A 106 -5.43 12.01 -18.71
CA GLU A 106 -5.15 11.39 -20.02
C GLU A 106 -4.25 12.26 -20.89
N ARG A 107 -4.53 13.57 -21.00
CA ARG A 107 -3.66 14.51 -21.72
C ARG A 107 -2.25 14.57 -21.12
N PHE A 108 -2.15 14.54 -19.79
CA PHE A 108 -0.86 14.55 -19.10
C PHE A 108 -0.05 13.28 -19.37
N PHE A 109 -0.69 12.11 -19.30
CA PHE A 109 -0.10 10.82 -19.64
C PHE A 109 0.33 10.74 -21.11
N ASN A 110 -0.50 11.22 -22.05
CA ASN A 110 -0.14 11.26 -23.47
C ASN A 110 1.08 12.16 -23.74
N ARG A 111 1.27 13.23 -22.95
CA ARG A 111 2.38 14.18 -23.12
C ARG A 111 3.69 13.73 -22.48
N HIS A 112 3.65 13.03 -21.33
CA HIS A 112 4.87 12.68 -20.56
C HIS A 112 5.10 11.17 -20.40
N GLY A 113 4.17 10.33 -20.87
CA GLY A 113 4.30 8.87 -20.87
C GLY A 113 4.58 8.30 -19.48
N GLY A 114 5.58 7.41 -19.38
CA GLY A 114 5.96 6.80 -18.11
C GLY A 114 6.42 7.78 -17.03
N LYS A 115 6.91 8.98 -17.41
CA LYS A 115 7.28 10.02 -16.43
C LYS A 115 6.07 10.51 -15.62
N SER A 116 4.87 10.43 -16.20
CA SER A 116 3.63 10.78 -15.50
C SER A 116 3.35 9.89 -14.29
N VAL A 117 3.77 8.61 -14.33
CA VAL A 117 3.60 7.68 -13.20
C VAL A 117 4.48 8.09 -12.03
N ILE A 118 5.76 8.41 -12.32
CA ILE A 118 6.72 8.87 -11.32
C ILE A 118 6.22 10.18 -10.70
N ILE A 119 5.86 11.15 -11.54
CA ILE A 119 5.35 12.45 -11.08
C ILE A 119 4.10 12.23 -10.22
N GLY A 120 3.10 11.48 -10.69
CA GLY A 120 1.88 11.23 -9.93
C GLY A 120 2.08 10.53 -8.58
N ARG A 121 3.20 9.81 -8.39
CA ARG A 121 3.54 9.16 -7.12
C ARG A 121 4.10 10.13 -6.08
N PHE A 122 4.89 11.13 -6.49
CA PHE A 122 5.49 12.14 -5.59
C PHE A 122 4.65 13.41 -5.46
N VAL A 123 3.84 13.65 -6.48
CA VAL A 123 3.02 14.83 -6.64
C VAL A 123 1.58 14.36 -6.43
N GLY A 124 1.30 14.05 -5.16
CA GLY A 124 -0.05 13.79 -4.65
C GLY A 124 -0.98 14.98 -4.95
N PRO A 125 -2.30 14.86 -4.73
CA PRO A 125 -3.33 15.63 -5.42
C PRO A 125 -2.91 17.09 -5.60
N VAL A 126 -2.42 17.41 -6.81
CA VAL A 126 -2.13 18.80 -7.19
C VAL A 126 -3.47 19.43 -7.47
N ARG A 127 -4.06 19.84 -6.35
CA ARG A 127 -5.15 20.79 -6.26
C ARG A 127 -4.68 22.05 -7.00
N PRO A 128 -5.47 22.65 -7.91
CA PRO A 128 -5.91 24.00 -7.63
C PRO A 128 -6.77 23.99 -6.35
#